data_AF-A0A944GKG2-F1
#
_entry.id   AF-A0A944GKG2-F1
#
_cell.length_a   1.000
_cell.length_b   1.000
_cell.length_c   1.000
_cell.angle_alpha   90.00
_cell.angle_beta   90.00
_cell.angle_gamma   90.00
#
_symmetry.space_group_name_H-M   'P 1'
#
loop_
_entity.id
_entity.type
_entity.pdbx_description
1 polymer ?
#
loop_
_entity_poly.entity_id
_entity_poly.type
_entity_poly.pdbx_seq_one_letter_code
_entity_poly.pdbx_strand_id
1 'polypeptide(L)' 'EIELKYHGYIARERALADKMQRLKDIRIANHFNYEKITQLSTEARQKLSAIKPETLAQASRIPGVSPSDISVLLVLLGR' A
#
# COMPACT_ATOMS: atom_id res chain seq x y z
N GLU A 1 -9.50 -31.43 -13.70
CA GLU A 1 -9.60 -30.56 -14.90
C GLU A 1 -9.81 -29.07 -14.59
N ILE A 2 -10.50 -28.70 -13.50
CA ILE A 2 -10.72 -27.29 -13.10
C ILE A 2 -9.43 -26.61 -12.58
N GLU A 3 -8.65 -27.29 -11.73
CA GLU A 3 -7.47 -26.69 -11.09
C GLU A 3 -6.40 -26.21 -12.09
N LEU A 4 -6.15 -26.94 -13.18
CA LEU A 4 -5.15 -26.59 -14.19
C LEU A 4 -5.50 -25.31 -14.98
N LYS A 5 -6.78 -25.04 -15.24
CA LYS A 5 -7.23 -23.84 -15.96
C LYS A 5 -7.13 -22.57 -15.11
N TYR A 6 -7.34 -22.70 -13.80
CA TYR A 6 -7.37 -21.56 -12.89
C TYR A 6 -6.11 -21.40 -12.05
N HIS A 7 -5.16 -22.33 -12.11
CA HIS A 7 -3.92 -22.30 -11.34
C HIS A 7 -3.20 -20.96 -11.45
N GLY A 8 -3.09 -20.40 -12.66
CA GLY A 8 -2.47 -19.08 -12.87
C GLY A 8 -3.24 -17.92 -12.24
N TYR A 9 -4.57 -17.98 -12.19
CA TYR A 9 -5.40 -16.97 -11.53
C TYR A 9 -5.33 -17.09 -10.01
N ILE A 10 -5.42 -18.31 -9.48
CA ILE A 10 -5.32 -18.59 -8.05
C ILE A 10 -3.94 -18.19 -7.51
N ALA A 11 -2.87 -18.46 -8.26
CA ALA A 11 -1.52 -18.05 -7.88
C ALA A 11 -1.38 -16.52 -7.83
N ARG A 12 -1.97 -15.79 -8.78
CA ARG A 12 -1.98 -14.31 -8.77
C ARG A 12 -2.75 -13.75 -7.58
N GLU A 13 -3.94 -14.27 -7.30
CA GLU A 13 -4.76 -13.86 -6.16
C GLU A 13 -4.04 -14.14 -4.83
N ARG A 14 -3.40 -15.30 -4.69
CA ARG A 14 -2.57 -15.60 -3.52
C ARG A 14 -1.41 -14.62 -3.37
N ALA A 15 -0.66 -14.35 -4.43
CA ALA A 15 0.45 -13.40 -4.37
C ALA A 15 0.00 -11.99 -3.97
N LEU A 16 -1.19 -11.56 -4.44
CA LEU A 16 -1.79 -10.30 -4.03
C LEU A 16 -2.19 -10.32 -2.55
N ALA A 17 -2.85 -11.39 -2.10
CA ALA A 17 -3.25 -11.56 -0.70
C ALA A 17 -2.05 -11.57 0.26
N ASP A 18 -0.98 -12.29 -0.10
CA ASP A 18 0.26 -12.35 0.68
C ASP A 18 0.91 -10.97 0.79
N LYS A 19 0.94 -10.21 -0.31
CA LYS A 19 1.44 -8.83 -0.31
C LYS A 19 0.59 -7.95 0.61
N MET A 20 -0.74 -8.05 0.55
CA MET A 20 -1.63 -7.29 1.43
C MET A 20 -1.47 -7.68 2.91
N GLN A 21 -1.22 -8.95 3.21
CA GLN A 21 -0.94 -9.39 4.56
C GLN A 21 0.32 -8.73 5.12
N ARG A 22 1.41 -8.68 4.34
CA ARG A 22 2.66 -8.02 4.79
C ARG A 22 2.47 -6.54 5.13
N LEU A 23 1.52 -5.86 4.48
CA LEU A 23 1.23 -4.44 4.72
C LEU A 23 0.33 -4.22 5.94
N LYS A 24 -0.46 -5.23 6.37
CA LYS A 24 -1.46 -5.07 7.44
C LYS A 24 -0.85 -4.68 8.78
N ASP A 25 0.31 -5.23 9.09
CA ASP A 25 0.94 -5.07 10.41
C ASP A 25 1.83 -3.83 10.50
N ILE A 26 1.99 -3.10 9.39
CA ILE A 26 2.84 -1.91 9.32
C ILE A 26 2.01 -0.68 9.70
N ARG A 27 2.25 -0.17 10.91
CA ARG A 27 1.68 1.09 11.40
C ARG A 27 2.43 2.29 10.83
N ILE A 28 1.67 3.31 10.41
CA ILE A 28 2.19 4.55 9.82
C ILE A 28 1.59 5.81 10.47
N ALA A 29 0.64 5.66 11.39
CA ALA A 29 0.06 6.76 12.14
C ALA A 29 1.17 7.60 12.81
N ASN A 30 1.11 8.93 12.66
CA ASN A 30 2.06 9.88 13.25
C ASN A 30 3.54 9.72 12.83
N HIS A 31 3.86 8.85 11.88
CA HIS A 31 5.23 8.67 11.40
C HIS A 31 5.65 9.74 10.38
N PHE A 32 4.68 10.34 9.68
CA PHE A 32 4.96 11.18 8.52
C PHE A 32 4.21 12.49 8.55
N ASN A 33 4.89 13.54 8.08
CA ASN A 33 4.24 14.71 7.51
C ASN A 33 4.18 14.52 5.99
N TYR A 34 3.07 13.97 5.49
CA TYR A 34 2.93 13.56 4.08
C TYR A 34 3.14 14.73 3.11
N GLU A 35 2.76 15.96 3.48
CA GLU A 35 2.97 17.17 2.68
C GLU A 35 4.46 17.44 2.36
N LYS A 36 5.36 16.97 3.23
CA LYS A 36 6.81 17.18 3.06
C LYS A 36 7.49 16.09 2.22
N ILE A 37 6.79 15.00 1.87
CA ILE A 37 7.38 13.88 1.12
C ILE A 37 7.24 14.14 -0.38
N THR A 38 8.30 14.70 -0.98
CA THR A 38 8.32 15.07 -2.41
C THR A 38 8.26 13.88 -3.35
N GLN A 39 8.66 12.69 -2.89
CA GLN A 39 8.62 11.44 -3.65
C GLN A 39 7.21 10.85 -3.79
N LEU A 40 6.24 11.31 -3.00
CA LEU A 40 4.84 10.94 -3.19
C LEU A 40 4.23 11.77 -4.32
N SER A 41 3.24 11.20 -5.01
CA SER A 41 2.41 11.97 -5.92
C SER A 41 1.65 13.07 -5.16
N THR A 42 1.33 14.18 -5.83
CA THR A 42 0.56 15.28 -5.22
C THR A 42 -0.80 14.80 -4.72
N GLU A 43 -1.45 13.92 -5.49
CA GLU A 43 -2.73 13.32 -5.10
C GLU A 43 -2.59 12.45 -3.85
N ALA A 44 -1.55 11.59 -3.79
CA ALA A 44 -1.31 10.77 -2.61
C ALA A 44 -1.01 11.62 -1.38
N ARG A 45 -0.19 12.69 -1.48
CA ARG A 45 0.06 13.60 -0.35
C ARG A 45 -1.24 14.17 0.21
N GLN A 46 -2.07 14.78 -0.65
CA GLN A 46 -3.33 15.38 -0.24
C GLN A 46 -4.25 14.38 0.44
N LYS A 47 -4.40 13.18 -0.14
CA LYS A 47 -5.31 12.16 0.38
C LYS A 47 -4.79 11.52 1.67
N LEU A 48 -3.50 11.24 1.77
CA LEU A 48 -2.88 10.69 2.99
C LEU A 48 -2.90 11.71 4.13
N SER A 49 -2.65 12.99 3.86
CA SER A 49 -2.76 14.08 4.83
C SER A 49 -4.18 14.27 5.34
N ALA A 50 -5.19 14.12 4.48
CA ALA A 50 -6.59 14.26 4.84
C ALA A 50 -7.13 13.06 5.63
N ILE A 51 -6.86 11.84 5.16
CA ILE A 51 -7.41 10.60 5.74
C ILE A 51 -6.60 10.14 6.97
N LYS A 52 -5.29 10.42 7.00
CA LYS A 52 -4.36 10.01 8.06
C LYS A 52 -4.50 8.52 8.40
N PRO A 53 -4.23 7.61 7.45
CA PRO A 53 -4.37 6.17 7.68
C PRO A 53 -3.48 5.70 8.84
N GLU A 54 -3.98 4.76 9.62
CA GLU A 54 -3.23 4.18 10.74
C GLU A 54 -2.19 3.16 10.28
N THR A 55 -2.48 2.47 9.18
CA THR A 55 -1.66 1.38 8.64
C THR A 55 -1.38 1.55 7.16
N LEU A 56 -0.29 0.95 6.69
CA LEU A 56 0.08 0.96 5.29
C LEU A 56 -0.93 0.22 4.40
N ALA A 57 -1.55 -0.85 4.93
CA ALA A 57 -2.66 -1.53 4.24
C ALA A 57 -3.92 -0.67 4.12
N GLN A 58 -4.17 0.24 5.06
CA GLN A 58 -5.24 1.23 4.92
C GLN A 58 -4.87 2.26 3.84
N ALA A 59 -3.64 2.77 3.88
CA ALA A 59 -3.14 3.71 2.87
C ALA A 59 -3.26 3.15 1.45
N SER A 60 -2.92 1.87 1.25
CA SER A 60 -2.96 1.24 -0.08
C SER A 60 -4.38 1.06 -0.65
N ARG A 61 -5.43 1.20 0.18
CA ARG A 61 -6.83 1.13 -0.26
C ARG A 61 -7.42 2.51 -0.57
N ILE A 62 -6.69 3.59 -0.30
CA ILE A 62 -7.15 4.95 -0.59
C ILE A 62 -7.09 5.15 -2.11
N PRO A 63 -8.22 5.45 -2.78
CA PRO A 63 -8.22 5.73 -4.21
C PRO A 63 -7.27 6.88 -4.54
N GLY A 64 -6.44 6.75 -5.57
CA GLY A 64 -5.44 7.77 -5.93
C GLY A 64 -4.13 7.69 -5.16
N VAL A 65 -4.00 6.73 -4.22
CA VAL A 65 -2.69 6.32 -3.70
C VAL A 65 -2.19 5.15 -4.53
N SER A 66 -1.09 5.32 -5.25
CA SER A 66 -0.56 4.31 -6.16
C SER A 66 0.31 3.27 -5.42
N PRO A 67 0.55 2.09 -6.03
CA PRO A 67 1.52 1.13 -5.48
C PRO A 67 2.93 1.70 -5.33
N SER A 68 3.32 2.67 -6.17
CA SER A 68 4.61 3.35 -6.08
C SER A 68 4.69 4.23 -4.82
N ASP A 69 3.61 4.95 -4.49
CA ASP A 69 3.51 5.76 -3.27
C ASP A 69 3.67 4.89 -2.01
N ILE A 70 3.04 3.71 -2.00
CA ILE A 70 3.19 2.72 -0.91
C ILE A 70 4.63 2.22 -0.79
N SER A 71 5.30 2.03 -1.93
CA SER A 71 6.70 1.60 -1.95
C SER A 71 7.63 2.69 -1.39
N VAL A 72 7.37 3.96 -1.69
CA VAL A 72 8.09 5.10 -1.08
C VAL A 72 7.93 5.09 0.44
N LEU A 73 6.70 4.91 0.94
CA LEU A 73 6.45 4.85 2.37
C LEU A 73 7.18 3.67 3.04
N LEU A 74 7.27 2.50 2.40
CA LEU A 74 8.05 1.36 2.91
C LEU A 74 9.53 1.69 3.07
N VAL A 75 10.14 2.28 2.04
CA VAL A 75 11.55 2.66 2.06
C VAL A 75 11.82 3.69 3.15
N LEU A 76 10.92 4.66 3.34
CA LEU A 76 11.03 5.67 4.40
C LEU A 76 10.87 5.09 5.82
N LEU A 77 10.16 3.96 5.97
CA LEU A 77 10.10 3.20 7.22
C LEU A 77 11.34 2.31 7.44
N GLY A 78 12.29 2.28 6.50
CA GLY A 78 13.48 1.44 6.56
C GLY A 78 13.20 -0.03 6.26
N ARG A 79 12.23 -0.33 5.38
CA ARG A 79 11.87 -1.69 4.95
C ARG A 79 12.05 -1.91 3.46
#